data_AF-A0A7V6P984-F1
#
_entry.id   AF-A0A7V6P984-F1
#
_cell.length_a   1.000
_cell.length_b   1.000
_cell.length_c   1.000
_cell.angle_alpha   90.00
_cell.angle_beta   90.00
_cell.angle_gamma   90.00
#
_symmetry.space_group_name_H-M   'P 1'
#
loop_
_entity.id
_entity.type
_entity.pdbx_description
1 polymer ?
#
loop_
_entity_poly.entity_id
_entity_poly.type
_entity_poly.pdbx_seq_one_letter_code
_entity_poly.pdbx_strand_id
1 'polypeptide(L)'
;MIAALVLVPLLLAGMVAVDTANLMRVRNNVQASLDAAALAVGKRFSTGESHTVVQDYGARIFNANVTALSADAINFQIAFPQDKTTDQQVQATAAFTYKSLFGVVASRLTGDNWDKHQYTLTASVRLKNTIEVALVLDNSKSMDETRSGSSKKRIDLLKDAASQLVETMASQSALITYVEKPVQFSLVPFAGSVNVGPQYLNAAWMDPEGKSSVNLENFTLPVTIDASRKIEEKPAGSGRYYKVGTGWGDRNNKPFSRAELYADLTRRSSEPWLAWQGCVESRPGPFALDVTPPSDNNPDTLFVPMFGPAEYYNVDSRGNVISTVLNSWWQDDMSLAYSPRQSDLKKYYLRDSLDKIYGKGRSEGGGPNYSCTTLPLTPLTDVTTEQGMKTVQTAIKAMVPNGGTNVPEAMAWGWRTIVQGAPFTEARASTERGNDKVVIVLTDGANTYYKYDGLAGSGPDRAGNLSYYSTHGYTARITKKYSQSRLFQESGVSVSQNNTTYTKALNARFAKLCDNAKAANIIVMTVALDLNEANSTEKAQIDLLRSCSSNSRVRMEGGKPAKLFWNSTGGELSETFRQIGDELSNLRLVD
;
A
#
# COMPACT_ATOMS: atom_id res chain seq x y z
N MET A 1 77.44 -4.88 20.81
CA MET A 1 77.02 -3.70 20.03
C MET A 1 75.68 -3.89 19.32
N ILE A 2 75.46 -4.97 18.54
CA ILE A 2 74.19 -5.20 17.82
C ILE A 2 72.96 -5.30 18.75
N ALA A 3 73.08 -5.99 19.89
CA ALA A 3 71.98 -6.10 20.86
C ALA A 3 71.54 -4.73 21.45
N ALA A 4 72.46 -3.80 21.66
CA ALA A 4 72.14 -2.46 22.15
C ALA A 4 71.49 -1.57 21.07
N LEU A 5 71.87 -1.76 19.81
CA LEU A 5 71.30 -1.06 18.66
C LEU A 5 69.86 -1.50 18.34
N VAL A 6 69.51 -2.76 18.61
CA VAL A 6 68.16 -3.32 18.35
C VAL A 6 67.19 -3.08 19.51
N LEU A 7 67.69 -2.93 20.75
CA LEU A 7 66.87 -2.71 21.94
C LEU A 7 66.10 -1.38 21.89
N VAL A 8 66.74 -0.31 21.40
CA VAL A 8 66.14 1.04 21.37
C VAL A 8 64.91 1.11 20.43
N PRO A 9 64.97 0.62 19.17
CA PRO A 9 63.80 0.53 18.30
C PRO A 9 62.67 -0.34 18.88
N LEU A 10 62.98 -1.45 19.56
CA LEU A 10 61.99 -2.34 20.17
C LEU A 10 61.24 -1.65 21.33
N LEU A 11 61.95 -0.91 22.18
CA LEU A 11 61.32 -0.15 23.27
C LEU A 11 60.45 0.99 22.73
N LEU A 12 60.89 1.70 21.69
CA LEU A 12 60.09 2.72 21.00
C LEU A 12 58.83 2.12 20.38
N ALA A 13 58.94 0.98 19.71
CA ALA A 13 57.78 0.25 19.17
C ALA A 13 56.81 -0.18 20.29
N GLY A 14 57.32 -0.67 21.42
CA GLY A 14 56.51 -1.02 22.58
C GLY A 14 55.80 0.18 23.21
N MET A 15 56.47 1.33 23.33
CA MET A 15 55.87 2.58 23.82
C MET A 15 54.72 3.02 22.91
N VAL A 16 54.92 3.02 21.60
CA VAL A 16 53.86 3.35 20.63
C VAL A 16 52.70 2.35 20.73
N ALA A 17 52.98 1.05 20.88
CA ALA A 17 51.95 0.02 20.98
C ALA A 17 51.07 0.19 22.23
N VAL A 18 51.67 0.50 23.39
CA VAL A 18 50.93 0.73 24.63
C VAL A 18 50.12 2.03 24.56
N ASP A 19 50.69 3.10 24.00
CA ASP A 19 50.02 4.39 23.89
C ASP A 19 48.84 4.34 22.90
N THR A 20 49.03 3.69 21.75
CA THR A 20 47.96 3.46 20.77
C THR A 20 46.84 2.60 21.37
N ALA A 21 47.16 1.55 22.12
CA ALA A 21 46.17 0.73 22.81
C ALA A 21 45.36 1.55 23.83
N ASN A 22 46.02 2.42 24.60
CA ASN A 22 45.33 3.27 25.57
C ASN A 22 44.49 4.37 24.88
N LEU A 23 44.98 4.98 23.79
CA LEU A 23 44.21 5.91 22.97
C LEU A 23 42.93 5.24 22.42
N MET A 24 43.04 4.01 21.91
CA MET A 24 41.87 3.26 21.44
C MET A 24 40.89 2.98 22.59
N ARG A 25 41.37 2.62 23.78
CA ARG A 25 40.53 2.45 24.98
C ARG A 25 39.78 3.74 25.33
N VAL A 26 40.47 4.88 25.33
CA VAL A 26 39.86 6.20 25.61
C VAL A 26 38.82 6.54 24.55
N ARG A 27 39.16 6.44 23.26
CA ARG A 27 38.22 6.75 22.16
C ARG A 27 36.97 5.88 22.23
N ASN A 28 37.12 4.58 22.47
CA ASN A 28 35.98 3.67 22.55
C ASN A 28 35.06 3.98 23.74
N ASN A 29 35.61 4.28 24.93
CA ASN A 29 34.78 4.65 26.08
C ASN A 29 34.09 6.00 25.89
N VAL A 30 34.78 7.01 25.35
CA VAL A 30 34.18 8.33 25.08
C VAL A 30 33.08 8.20 24.01
N GLN A 31 33.31 7.45 22.93
CA GLN A 31 32.29 7.21 21.91
C GLN A 31 31.07 6.49 22.49
N ALA A 32 31.24 5.40 23.22
CA ALA A 32 30.12 4.69 23.84
C ALA A 32 29.33 5.57 24.82
N SER A 33 30.02 6.46 25.56
CA SER A 33 29.39 7.42 26.46
C SER A 33 28.62 8.50 25.70
N LEU A 34 29.16 8.96 24.56
CA LEU A 34 28.49 9.90 23.65
C LEU A 34 27.23 9.29 23.05
N ASP A 35 27.29 8.04 22.58
CA ASP A 35 26.15 7.35 21.97
C ASP A 35 25.00 7.20 22.98
N ALA A 36 25.32 6.77 24.22
CA ALA A 36 24.35 6.68 25.30
C ALA A 36 23.71 8.03 25.65
N ALA A 37 24.52 9.10 25.70
CA ALA A 37 24.03 10.45 25.98
C ALA A 37 23.14 10.98 24.84
N ALA A 38 23.56 10.83 23.58
CA ALA A 38 22.81 11.27 22.41
C ALA A 38 21.45 10.56 22.32
N LEU A 39 21.39 9.27 22.62
CA LEU A 39 20.13 8.50 22.63
C LEU A 39 19.17 8.98 23.72
N ALA A 40 19.68 9.14 24.93
CA ALA A 40 18.90 9.59 26.09
C ALA A 40 18.34 11.01 25.88
N VAL A 41 19.15 11.90 25.30
CA VAL A 41 18.77 13.27 24.90
C VAL A 41 17.71 13.23 23.80
N GLY A 42 17.95 12.46 22.73
CA GLY A 42 17.02 12.35 21.61
C GLY A 42 15.62 11.94 22.05
N LYS A 43 15.52 10.95 22.94
CA LYS A 43 14.24 10.47 23.49
C LYS A 43 13.47 11.58 24.22
N ARG A 44 14.09 12.28 25.16
CA ARG A 44 13.43 13.34 25.94
C ARG A 44 13.13 14.61 25.14
N PHE A 45 14.01 14.95 24.20
CA PHE A 45 13.79 16.07 23.30
C PHE A 45 12.55 15.82 22.42
N SER A 46 12.35 14.59 21.94
CA SER A 46 11.20 14.24 21.10
C SER A 46 9.83 14.40 21.80
N THR A 47 9.81 14.34 23.13
CA THR A 47 8.61 14.49 23.97
C THR A 47 8.35 15.94 24.42
N GLY A 48 9.10 16.91 23.90
CA GLY A 48 8.86 18.35 24.15
C GLY A 48 9.50 18.92 25.42
N GLU A 49 10.50 18.25 26.00
CA GLU A 49 11.30 18.87 27.08
C GLU A 49 12.14 20.06 26.55
N SER A 50 12.41 21.05 27.41
CA SER A 50 13.17 22.24 27.02
C SER A 50 14.65 21.92 26.76
N HIS A 51 15.29 22.67 25.85
CA HIS A 51 16.67 22.45 25.44
C HIS A 51 17.64 22.38 26.64
N THR A 52 17.45 23.25 27.64
CA THR A 52 18.30 23.31 28.83
C THR A 52 18.20 22.06 29.69
N VAL A 53 16.98 21.56 29.92
CA VAL A 53 16.74 20.34 30.73
C VAL A 53 17.35 19.12 30.05
N VAL A 54 17.19 19.01 28.74
CA VAL A 54 17.73 17.88 27.98
C VAL A 54 19.26 17.97 27.88
N GLN A 55 19.84 19.16 27.74
CA GLN A 55 21.30 19.36 27.79
C GLN A 55 21.90 18.90 29.12
N ASP A 56 21.33 19.32 30.24
CA ASP A 56 21.78 18.92 31.58
C ASP A 56 21.63 17.41 31.78
N TYR A 57 20.54 16.83 31.27
CA TYR A 57 20.34 15.39 31.32
C TYR A 57 21.38 14.62 30.51
N GLY A 58 21.66 15.06 29.27
CA GLY A 58 22.70 14.47 28.43
C GLY A 58 24.09 14.54 29.07
N ALA A 59 24.44 15.68 29.67
CA ALA A 59 25.69 15.85 30.40
C ALA A 59 25.80 14.89 31.59
N ARG A 60 24.71 14.70 32.36
CA ARG A 60 24.68 13.72 33.46
C ARG A 60 24.89 12.28 32.97
N ILE A 61 24.23 11.88 31.88
CA ILE A 61 24.38 10.53 31.30
C ILE A 61 25.80 10.35 30.75
N PHE A 62 26.34 11.34 30.05
CA PHE A 62 27.70 11.30 29.53
C PHE A 62 28.72 11.15 30.67
N ASN A 63 28.63 12.01 31.70
CA ASN A 63 29.53 12.03 32.84
C ASN A 63 29.46 10.74 33.68
N ALA A 64 28.31 10.08 33.73
CA ALA A 64 28.15 8.81 34.43
C ALA A 64 28.81 7.62 33.69
N ASN A 65 28.94 7.69 32.36
CA ASN A 65 29.45 6.59 31.53
C ASN A 65 30.93 6.74 31.15
N VAL A 66 31.46 7.97 31.18
CA VAL A 66 32.88 8.20 30.89
C VAL A 66 33.74 7.80 32.10
N THR A 67 34.63 6.83 31.87
CA THR A 67 35.50 6.27 32.91
C THR A 67 36.98 6.35 32.52
N ALA A 68 37.27 6.52 31.23
CA ALA A 68 38.64 6.55 30.71
C ALA A 68 39.33 7.92 30.90
N LEU A 69 38.55 8.98 31.12
CA LEU A 69 38.99 10.36 31.37
C LEU A 69 38.06 11.00 32.42
N SER A 70 38.53 12.05 33.10
CA SER A 70 37.66 12.88 33.94
C SER A 70 36.70 13.68 33.06
N ALA A 71 35.44 13.76 33.45
CA ALA A 71 34.42 14.53 32.74
C ALA A 71 34.85 15.99 32.47
N ASP A 72 35.52 16.64 33.44
CA ASP A 72 36.00 18.03 33.33
C ASP A 72 37.08 18.23 32.24
N ALA A 73 37.72 17.15 31.78
CA ALA A 73 38.72 17.21 30.71
C ALA A 73 38.10 17.14 29.31
N ILE A 74 36.78 17.01 29.22
CA ILE A 74 36.02 16.83 27.98
C ILE A 74 35.04 17.98 27.83
N ASN A 75 35.13 18.71 26.72
CA ASN A 75 34.10 19.67 26.33
C ASN A 75 32.96 18.91 25.65
N PHE A 76 31.89 18.65 26.40
CA PHE A 76 30.67 18.02 25.93
C PHE A 76 29.65 19.07 25.47
N GLN A 77 29.13 18.94 24.26
CA GLN A 77 28.14 19.84 23.69
C GLN A 77 27.03 19.06 22.99
N ILE A 78 25.81 19.59 23.02
CA ILE A 78 24.67 19.05 22.29
C ILE A 78 24.12 20.14 21.37
N ALA A 79 24.04 19.82 20.08
CA ALA A 79 23.32 20.59 19.08
C ALA A 79 21.96 19.94 18.80
N PHE A 80 20.93 20.78 18.73
CA PHE A 80 19.56 20.39 18.43
C PHE A 80 19.19 20.80 17.00
N PRO A 81 18.19 20.16 16.38
CA PRO A 81 17.67 20.60 15.10
C PRO A 81 17.16 22.04 15.15
N GLN A 82 17.22 22.73 14.01
CA GLN A 82 16.71 24.11 13.87
C GLN A 82 15.18 24.15 13.77
N ASP A 83 14.59 23.18 13.08
CA ASP A 83 13.15 23.11 12.85
C ASP A 83 12.63 21.66 12.73
N LYS A 84 11.32 21.51 12.50
CA LYS A 84 10.63 20.22 12.36
C LYS A 84 10.78 19.59 10.98
N THR A 85 11.54 20.15 10.04
CA THR A 85 11.59 19.70 8.64
C THR A 85 13.02 19.42 8.15
N THR A 86 14.02 20.07 8.73
CA THR A 86 15.42 20.12 8.31
C THR A 86 16.34 19.58 9.40
N ASP A 87 17.18 18.62 9.03
CA ASP A 87 18.23 18.02 9.87
C ASP A 87 17.77 17.64 11.30
N GLN A 88 16.74 16.77 11.37
CA GLN A 88 16.14 16.27 12.61
C GLN A 88 17.06 15.30 13.39
N GLN A 89 18.29 15.71 13.64
CA GLN A 89 19.28 14.99 14.41
C GLN A 89 19.69 15.81 15.62
N VAL A 90 19.76 15.14 16.76
CA VAL A 90 20.50 15.61 17.92
C VAL A 90 21.94 15.16 17.73
N GLN A 91 22.87 16.09 17.77
CA GLN A 91 24.31 15.79 17.68
C GLN A 91 24.97 16.07 19.03
N ALA A 92 25.52 15.03 19.65
CA ALA A 92 26.39 15.14 20.81
C ALA A 92 27.85 15.14 20.35
N THR A 93 28.63 16.09 20.84
CA THR A 93 30.05 16.28 20.50
C THR A 93 30.88 16.25 21.76
N ALA A 94 31.92 15.43 21.80
CA ALA A 94 32.92 15.43 22.86
C ALA A 94 34.28 15.82 22.26
N ALA A 95 34.82 16.96 22.72
CA ALA A 95 36.18 17.37 22.38
C ALA A 95 37.10 17.20 23.60
N PHE A 96 38.20 16.47 23.44
CA PHE A 96 39.16 16.21 24.51
C PHE A 96 40.60 16.18 23.98
N THR A 97 41.55 16.41 24.87
CA THR A 97 42.98 16.29 24.56
C THR A 97 43.51 14.99 25.17
N TYR A 98 44.07 14.11 24.35
CA TYR A 98 44.69 12.88 24.85
C TYR A 98 46.13 13.19 25.30
N LYS A 99 46.45 12.86 26.55
CA LYS A 99 47.81 12.92 27.08
C LYS A 99 48.46 11.55 26.93
N SER A 100 49.53 11.49 26.16
CA SER A 100 50.27 10.25 25.91
C SER A 100 51.00 9.81 27.18
N LEU A 101 50.99 8.51 27.47
CA LEU A 101 51.74 7.92 28.59
C LEU A 101 53.25 8.12 28.43
N PHE A 102 53.71 8.21 27.19
CA PHE A 102 55.12 8.42 26.83
C PHE A 102 55.34 9.77 26.14
N GLY A 103 54.37 10.68 26.20
CA GLY A 103 54.38 11.97 25.51
C GLY A 103 55.58 12.84 25.87
N VAL A 104 56.03 12.83 27.13
CA VAL A 104 57.23 13.56 27.58
C VAL A 104 58.51 13.00 26.95
N VAL A 105 58.60 11.68 26.82
CA VAL A 105 59.76 11.01 26.21
C VAL A 105 59.78 11.27 24.71
N ALA A 106 58.63 11.11 24.05
CA ALA A 106 58.47 11.40 22.62
C ALA A 106 58.76 12.88 22.31
N SER A 107 58.24 13.81 23.12
CA SER A 107 58.44 15.25 22.92
C SER A 107 59.89 15.67 23.09
N ARG A 108 60.64 15.05 24.02
CA ARG A 108 62.08 15.29 24.16
C ARG A 108 62.91 14.71 23.01
N LEU A 109 62.47 13.61 22.42
CA LEU A 109 63.15 12.95 21.31
C LEU A 109 62.90 13.65 19.97
N THR A 110 61.68 14.14 19.72
CA THR A 110 61.31 14.74 18.43
C THR A 110 61.33 16.26 18.44
N GLY A 111 61.43 16.89 19.63
CA GLY A 111 61.35 18.35 19.78
C GLY A 111 59.96 18.95 19.55
N ASP A 112 58.93 18.12 19.47
CA ASP A 112 57.56 18.52 19.14
C ASP A 112 56.61 18.13 20.28
N ASN A 113 55.59 18.93 20.59
CA ASN A 113 54.68 18.61 21.69
C ASN A 113 53.66 17.54 21.24
N TRP A 114 53.79 16.32 21.75
CA TRP A 114 52.91 15.21 21.38
C TRP A 114 51.51 15.31 21.98
N ASP A 115 51.35 16.02 23.10
CA ASP A 115 50.08 16.18 23.83
C ASP A 115 49.20 17.34 23.29
N LYS A 116 49.54 17.90 22.12
CA LYS A 116 48.78 19.03 21.51
C LYS A 116 47.53 18.61 20.74
N HIS A 117 47.35 17.31 20.48
CA HIS A 117 46.31 16.82 19.57
C HIS A 117 44.95 16.74 20.27
N GLN A 118 44.02 17.56 19.79
CA GLN A 118 42.61 17.47 20.16
C GLN A 118 41.90 16.43 19.31
N TYR A 119 41.07 15.64 19.98
CA TYR A 119 40.17 14.68 19.36
C TYR A 119 38.75 15.16 19.55
N THR A 120 38.01 15.19 18.46
CA THR A 120 36.57 15.47 18.46
C THR A 120 35.85 14.22 18.00
N LEU A 121 34.96 13.72 18.86
CA LEU A 121 34.06 12.61 18.55
C LEU A 121 32.63 13.14 18.51
N THR A 122 31.83 12.59 17.60
CA THR A 122 30.43 12.99 17.42
C THR A 122 29.54 11.76 17.40
N ALA A 123 28.42 11.85 18.10
CA ALA A 123 27.32 10.91 18.02
C ALA A 123 26.07 11.66 17.56
N SER A 124 25.32 11.10 16.61
CA SER A 124 24.12 11.73 16.08
C SER A 124 22.95 10.77 16.18
N VAL A 125 21.88 11.20 16.85
CA VAL A 125 20.62 10.45 16.98
C VAL A 125 19.53 11.18 16.23
N ARG A 126 18.82 10.47 15.36
CA ARG A 126 17.73 11.03 14.57
C ARG A 126 16.42 10.93 15.34
N LEU A 127 15.65 12.00 15.33
CA LEU A 127 14.38 12.13 16.07
C LEU A 127 13.16 11.62 15.28
N LYS A 128 13.32 11.34 13.98
CA LYS A 128 12.25 10.83 13.11
C LYS A 128 11.96 9.37 13.45
N ASN A 129 10.89 9.14 14.20
CA ASN A 129 10.21 7.84 14.32
C ASN A 129 8.76 8.02 13.85
N THR A 130 8.60 8.33 12.56
CA THR A 130 7.30 8.45 11.90
C THR A 130 6.82 7.08 11.46
N ILE A 131 5.50 6.90 11.41
CA ILE A 131 4.90 5.68 10.88
C ILE A 131 3.75 6.00 9.93
N GLU A 132 3.76 5.32 8.79
CA GLU A 132 2.74 5.41 7.75
C GLU A 132 2.08 4.04 7.61
N VAL A 133 0.81 3.96 7.97
CA VAL A 133 0.07 2.70 8.05
C VAL A 133 -1.03 2.67 7.00
N ALA A 134 -1.09 1.59 6.22
CA ALA A 134 -2.22 1.27 5.35
C ALA A 134 -3.08 0.17 5.99
N LEU A 135 -4.31 0.52 6.35
CA LEU A 135 -5.33 -0.42 6.79
C LEU A 135 -6.06 -0.98 5.57
N VAL A 136 -5.76 -2.22 5.22
CA VAL A 136 -6.38 -2.95 4.10
C VAL A 136 -7.43 -3.88 4.68
N LEU A 137 -8.70 -3.43 4.65
CA LEU A 137 -9.78 -4.02 5.42
C LEU A 137 -10.83 -4.66 4.51
N ASP A 138 -11.11 -5.94 4.75
CA ASP A 138 -12.06 -6.73 3.99
C ASP A 138 -13.50 -6.24 4.19
N ASN A 139 -14.18 -6.04 3.07
CA ASN A 139 -15.55 -5.58 2.96
C ASN A 139 -16.34 -6.51 2.03
N SER A 140 -15.88 -7.75 1.84
CA SER A 140 -16.58 -8.78 1.08
C SER A 140 -17.84 -9.25 1.79
N LYS A 141 -18.70 -9.99 1.07
CA LYS A 141 -20.00 -10.42 1.60
C LYS A 141 -19.89 -11.36 2.82
N SER A 142 -18.82 -12.13 2.97
CA SER A 142 -18.61 -13.00 4.15
C SER A 142 -18.49 -12.22 5.46
N MET A 143 -18.10 -10.94 5.38
CA MET A 143 -18.00 -10.05 6.54
C MET A 143 -19.37 -9.66 7.13
N ASP A 144 -20.48 -9.98 6.45
CA ASP A 144 -21.84 -9.81 6.96
C ASP A 144 -22.27 -10.94 7.91
N GLU A 145 -21.46 -12.01 8.04
CA GLU A 145 -21.73 -13.14 8.92
C GLU A 145 -21.45 -12.81 10.40
N THR A 146 -22.25 -13.40 11.28
CA THR A 146 -21.96 -13.51 12.72
C THR A 146 -21.26 -14.84 12.97
N ARG A 147 -19.99 -14.85 13.37
CA ARG A 147 -19.21 -16.07 13.61
C ARG A 147 -18.39 -15.94 14.91
N SER A 148 -18.17 -17.09 15.55
CA SER A 148 -17.36 -17.39 16.75
C SER A 148 -17.21 -16.29 17.83
N GLY A 149 -17.77 -16.56 19.01
CA GLY A 149 -17.44 -15.82 20.24
C GLY A 149 -18.04 -14.41 20.35
N SER A 150 -18.87 -13.98 19.39
CA SER A 150 -19.55 -12.69 19.38
C SER A 150 -20.95 -12.78 18.79
N SER A 151 -21.85 -11.90 19.24
CA SER A 151 -23.19 -11.70 18.66
C SER A 151 -23.21 -10.63 17.55
N LYS A 152 -22.10 -9.91 17.34
CA LYS A 152 -21.95 -8.89 16.30
C LYS A 152 -21.48 -9.51 14.98
N LYS A 153 -21.78 -8.84 13.86
CA LYS A 153 -21.22 -9.19 12.55
C LYS A 153 -19.71 -8.95 12.54
N ARG A 154 -18.97 -9.74 11.75
CA ARG A 154 -17.51 -9.58 11.56
C ARG A 154 -17.12 -8.16 11.17
N ILE A 155 -17.88 -7.54 10.25
CA ILE A 155 -17.61 -6.17 9.80
C ILE A 155 -17.74 -5.15 10.93
N ASP A 156 -18.68 -5.33 11.86
CA ASP A 156 -18.88 -4.38 12.97
C ASP A 156 -17.74 -4.49 13.98
N LEU A 157 -17.28 -5.72 14.27
CA LEU A 157 -16.12 -5.98 15.12
C LEU A 157 -14.84 -5.39 14.50
N LEU A 158 -14.68 -5.55 13.18
CA LEU A 158 -13.56 -4.98 12.44
C LEU A 158 -13.54 -3.46 12.54
N LYS A 159 -14.69 -2.80 12.34
CA LYS A 159 -14.82 -1.36 12.44
C LYS A 159 -14.49 -0.83 13.83
N ASP A 160 -14.99 -1.51 14.87
CA ASP A 160 -14.74 -1.15 16.26
C ASP A 160 -13.23 -1.25 16.56
N ALA A 161 -12.59 -2.38 16.23
CA ALA A 161 -11.18 -2.63 16.51
C ALA A 161 -10.24 -1.72 15.70
N ALA A 162 -10.53 -1.48 14.41
CA ALA A 162 -9.75 -0.57 13.58
C ALA A 162 -9.88 0.89 14.05
N SER A 163 -11.07 1.32 14.47
CA SER A 163 -11.27 2.66 15.04
C SER A 163 -10.47 2.86 16.32
N GLN A 164 -10.46 1.85 17.19
CA GLN A 164 -9.71 1.87 18.46
C GLN A 164 -8.20 1.93 18.23
N LEU A 165 -7.68 1.21 17.23
CA LEU A 165 -6.27 1.29 16.85
C LEU A 165 -5.88 2.69 16.40
N VAL A 166 -6.68 3.30 15.51
CA VAL A 166 -6.41 4.67 15.02
C VAL A 166 -6.42 5.67 16.17
N GLU A 167 -7.40 5.58 17.08
CA GLU A 167 -7.50 6.45 18.25
C GLU A 167 -6.33 6.27 19.23
N THR A 168 -5.93 5.03 19.49
CA THR A 168 -4.80 4.72 20.38
C THR A 168 -3.50 5.28 19.79
N MET A 169 -3.25 5.07 18.50
CA MET A 169 -2.06 5.58 17.83
C MET A 169 -2.06 7.12 17.76
N ALA A 170 -3.21 7.73 17.48
CA ALA A 170 -3.37 9.19 17.48
C ALA A 170 -3.05 9.79 18.86
N SER A 171 -3.63 9.24 19.94
CA SER A 171 -3.37 9.74 21.31
C SER A 171 -1.91 9.63 21.74
N GLN A 172 -1.25 8.50 21.45
CA GLN A 172 0.19 8.34 21.72
C GLN A 172 1.05 9.33 20.91
N SER A 173 0.64 9.62 19.68
CA SER A 173 1.38 10.51 18.80
C SER A 173 1.25 11.99 19.13
N ALA A 174 0.17 12.40 19.81
CA ALA A 174 0.02 13.77 20.32
C ALA A 174 1.11 14.17 21.33
N LEU A 175 1.81 13.19 21.92
CA LEU A 175 2.96 13.41 22.81
C LEU A 175 4.25 13.78 22.05
N ILE A 176 4.28 13.62 20.73
CA ILE A 176 5.45 13.96 19.90
C ILE A 176 5.26 15.35 19.32
N THR A 177 6.06 16.31 19.80
CA THR A 177 5.89 17.73 19.44
C THR A 177 6.85 18.19 18.35
N TYR A 178 7.93 17.45 18.11
CA TYR A 178 9.03 17.88 17.23
C TYR A 178 9.09 17.16 15.87
N VAL A 179 8.08 16.38 15.51
CA VAL A 179 8.00 15.66 14.22
C VAL A 179 6.68 16.01 13.53
N GLU A 180 6.73 16.39 12.26
CA GLU A 180 5.51 16.58 11.47
C GLU A 180 4.86 15.24 11.12
N LYS A 181 3.53 15.15 11.21
CA LYS A 181 2.75 13.96 10.84
C LYS A 181 3.37 12.66 11.40
N PRO A 182 3.57 12.54 12.72
CA PRO A 182 4.27 11.40 13.32
C PRO A 182 3.54 10.07 13.10
N VAL A 183 2.22 10.11 12.90
CA VAL A 183 1.41 8.94 12.57
C VAL A 183 0.45 9.32 11.46
N GLN A 184 0.49 8.56 10.37
CA GLN A 184 -0.48 8.70 9.28
C GLN A 184 -1.16 7.36 8.99
N PHE A 185 -2.46 7.41 8.71
CA PHE A 185 -3.24 6.25 8.31
C PHE A 185 -3.87 6.47 6.93
N SER A 186 -3.80 5.44 6.09
CA SER A 186 -4.65 5.29 4.92
C SER A 186 -5.61 4.11 5.14
N LEU A 187 -6.79 4.18 4.54
CA LEU A 187 -7.79 3.11 4.62
C LEU A 187 -8.12 2.63 3.20
N VAL A 188 -7.96 1.34 2.97
CA VAL A 188 -8.31 0.66 1.71
C VAL A 188 -9.39 -0.36 2.01
N PRO A 189 -10.67 0.02 1.95
CA PRO A 189 -11.76 -0.95 1.98
C PRO A 189 -11.78 -1.71 0.65
N PHE A 190 -11.85 -3.04 0.71
CA PHE A 190 -11.78 -3.87 -0.50
C PHE A 190 -12.85 -4.96 -0.54
N ALA A 191 -13.22 -5.34 -1.76
CA ALA A 191 -14.03 -6.52 -2.04
C ALA A 191 -13.45 -7.21 -3.28
N GLY A 192 -14.24 -7.40 -4.34
CA GLY A 192 -13.73 -7.87 -5.64
C GLY A 192 -12.86 -6.83 -6.35
N SER A 193 -13.03 -5.56 -6.00
CA SER A 193 -12.35 -4.40 -6.58
C SER A 193 -12.01 -3.38 -5.48
N VAL A 194 -11.20 -2.38 -5.81
CA VAL A 194 -10.89 -1.23 -4.95
C VAL A 194 -11.41 0.06 -5.59
N ASN A 195 -12.05 0.90 -4.78
CA ASN A 195 -12.58 2.19 -5.19
C ASN A 195 -11.57 3.29 -4.83
N VAL A 196 -11.07 4.02 -5.83
CA VAL A 196 -10.12 5.14 -5.64
C VAL A 196 -10.82 6.48 -5.45
N GLY A 197 -12.11 6.58 -5.81
CA GLY A 197 -12.93 7.77 -5.73
C GLY A 197 -13.37 8.31 -7.10
N PRO A 198 -14.65 8.70 -7.26
CA PRO A 198 -15.21 9.14 -8.54
C PRO A 198 -14.59 10.43 -9.09
N GLN A 199 -14.01 11.26 -8.21
CA GLN A 199 -13.34 12.52 -8.58
C GLN A 199 -12.10 12.32 -9.46
N TYR A 200 -11.54 11.11 -9.49
CA TYR A 200 -10.29 10.82 -10.20
C TYR A 200 -10.44 10.37 -11.65
N LEU A 201 -11.65 10.38 -12.23
CA LEU A 201 -11.90 9.80 -13.57
C LEU A 201 -10.94 10.31 -14.65
N ASN A 202 -10.56 11.59 -14.56
CA ASN A 202 -9.66 12.27 -15.49
C ASN A 202 -8.33 12.68 -14.84
N ALA A 203 -7.94 12.05 -13.73
CA ALA A 203 -6.65 12.30 -13.10
C ALA A 203 -5.49 11.93 -14.03
N ALA A 204 -4.34 12.61 -13.92
CA ALA A 204 -3.19 12.40 -14.80
C ALA A 204 -2.60 10.98 -14.74
N TRP A 205 -2.87 10.23 -13.66
CA TRP A 205 -2.44 8.84 -13.48
C TRP A 205 -3.45 7.80 -13.98
N MET A 206 -4.64 8.25 -14.41
CA MET A 206 -5.60 7.43 -15.14
C MET A 206 -5.27 7.44 -16.63
N ASP A 207 -5.94 6.58 -17.39
CA ASP A 207 -5.89 6.52 -18.85
C ASP A 207 -7.17 7.12 -19.49
N PRO A 208 -7.34 8.46 -19.49
CA PRO A 208 -8.50 9.10 -20.10
C PRO A 208 -8.47 9.04 -21.63
N GLU A 209 -7.33 8.69 -22.24
CA GLU A 209 -7.14 8.69 -23.70
C GLU A 209 -7.16 7.30 -24.34
N GLY A 210 -7.33 6.23 -23.56
CA GLY A 210 -7.45 4.88 -24.11
C GLY A 210 -6.13 4.30 -24.64
N LYS A 211 -5.01 4.62 -23.99
CA LYS A 211 -3.66 4.17 -24.38
C LYS A 211 -3.31 2.78 -23.82
N SER A 212 -3.83 2.42 -22.64
CA SER A 212 -3.55 1.15 -21.96
C SER A 212 -4.13 -0.04 -22.73
N SER A 213 -3.43 -1.18 -22.73
CA SER A 213 -3.91 -2.42 -23.38
C SER A 213 -5.24 -2.94 -22.82
N VAL A 214 -5.60 -2.54 -21.59
CA VAL A 214 -6.82 -2.95 -20.88
C VAL A 214 -8.03 -2.05 -21.20
N ASN A 215 -7.81 -0.83 -21.70
CA ASN A 215 -8.85 0.19 -21.78
C ASN A 215 -10.04 -0.24 -22.65
N LEU A 216 -9.81 -0.84 -23.80
CA LEU A 216 -10.88 -1.13 -24.76
C LEU A 216 -11.08 -2.63 -25.04
N GLU A 217 -10.47 -3.51 -24.24
CA GLU A 217 -10.42 -4.97 -24.50
C GLU A 217 -11.79 -5.69 -24.55
N ASN A 218 -12.83 -5.06 -24.01
CA ASN A 218 -14.18 -5.63 -23.96
C ASN A 218 -15.06 -5.24 -25.16
N PHE A 219 -14.57 -4.36 -26.04
CA PHE A 219 -15.34 -3.80 -27.15
C PHE A 219 -14.78 -4.23 -28.50
N THR A 220 -15.67 -4.45 -29.46
CA THR A 220 -15.31 -4.65 -30.86
C THR A 220 -15.07 -3.28 -31.51
N LEU A 221 -13.82 -3.03 -31.90
CA LEU A 221 -13.36 -1.78 -32.51
C LEU A 221 -12.45 -2.09 -33.71
N PRO A 222 -12.37 -1.22 -34.75
CA PRO A 222 -13.11 0.04 -34.91
C PRO A 222 -14.61 -0.19 -35.21
N VAL A 223 -15.42 0.86 -35.13
CA VAL A 223 -16.87 0.76 -35.34
C VAL A 223 -17.48 2.00 -36.01
N THR A 224 -18.43 1.78 -36.92
CA THR A 224 -19.32 2.83 -37.44
C THR A 224 -20.59 2.84 -36.60
N ILE A 225 -20.87 3.95 -35.92
CA ILE A 225 -22.04 4.11 -35.06
C ILE A 225 -23.28 4.41 -35.91
N ASP A 226 -23.18 5.42 -36.78
CA ASP A 226 -24.22 5.81 -37.74
C ASP A 226 -23.60 6.54 -38.94
N ALA A 227 -24.41 7.16 -39.79
CA ALA A 227 -23.97 7.87 -40.98
C ALA A 227 -23.00 9.03 -40.71
N SER A 228 -23.01 9.57 -39.49
CA SER A 228 -22.26 10.78 -39.10
C SER A 228 -21.19 10.54 -38.02
N ARG A 229 -21.19 9.37 -37.37
CA ARG A 229 -20.35 9.03 -36.22
C ARG A 229 -19.64 7.70 -36.41
N LYS A 230 -18.32 7.71 -36.24
CA LYS A 230 -17.44 6.54 -36.21
C LYS A 230 -16.46 6.62 -35.05
N ILE A 231 -15.95 5.47 -34.61
CA ILE A 231 -14.80 5.35 -33.72
C ILE A 231 -13.75 4.53 -34.48
N GLU A 232 -12.66 5.17 -34.88
CA GLU A 232 -11.65 4.63 -35.79
C GLU A 232 -10.28 4.62 -35.14
N GLU A 233 -9.46 3.64 -35.49
CA GLU A 233 -8.06 3.58 -35.05
C GLU A 233 -7.22 4.62 -35.81
N LYS A 234 -6.51 5.52 -35.10
CA LYS A 234 -5.70 6.58 -35.71
C LYS A 234 -4.37 6.83 -34.97
N PRO A 235 -3.21 6.74 -35.65
CA PRO A 235 -3.03 6.12 -36.97
C PRO A 235 -3.33 4.61 -36.92
N ALA A 236 -3.59 4.00 -38.07
CA ALA A 236 -3.82 2.56 -38.16
C ALA A 236 -2.65 1.77 -37.54
N GLY A 237 -2.95 0.74 -36.76
CA GLY A 237 -1.97 -0.07 -36.03
C GLY A 237 -1.46 0.54 -34.71
N SER A 238 -1.87 1.76 -34.35
CA SER A 238 -1.46 2.41 -33.09
C SER A 238 -2.10 1.80 -31.83
N GLY A 239 -3.20 1.07 -31.98
CA GLY A 239 -4.09 0.68 -30.89
C GLY A 239 -4.89 1.83 -30.27
N ARG A 240 -4.82 3.04 -30.84
CA ARG A 240 -5.51 4.23 -30.32
C ARG A 240 -6.74 4.54 -31.14
N TYR A 241 -7.87 4.76 -30.48
CA TYR A 241 -9.15 4.99 -31.14
C TYR A 241 -9.63 6.42 -30.92
N TYR A 242 -10.23 7.00 -31.96
CA TYR A 242 -10.68 8.39 -31.97
C TYR A 242 -12.11 8.47 -32.48
N LYS A 243 -12.88 9.42 -31.94
CA LYS A 243 -14.19 9.81 -32.46
C LYS A 243 -14.01 10.55 -33.77
N VAL A 244 -14.62 10.06 -34.84
CA VAL A 244 -14.48 10.61 -36.20
C VAL A 244 -15.86 10.82 -36.82
N GLY A 245 -16.08 12.01 -37.37
CA GLY A 245 -17.30 12.35 -38.10
C GLY A 245 -18.01 13.59 -37.54
N THR A 246 -18.90 14.17 -38.33
CA THR A 246 -19.56 15.45 -38.02
C THR A 246 -20.55 15.36 -36.85
N GLY A 247 -21.06 14.15 -36.54
CA GLY A 247 -22.04 13.95 -35.48
C GLY A 247 -21.48 13.99 -34.05
N TRP A 248 -20.17 14.19 -33.86
CA TRP A 248 -19.53 14.26 -32.55
C TRP A 248 -19.42 15.69 -31.98
N GLY A 249 -19.74 16.72 -32.76
CA GLY A 249 -19.56 18.12 -32.37
C GLY A 249 -18.12 18.40 -31.93
N ASP A 250 -17.95 19.08 -30.80
CA ASP A 250 -16.64 19.45 -30.23
C ASP A 250 -15.79 18.24 -29.78
N ARG A 251 -16.39 17.04 -29.72
CA ARG A 251 -15.68 15.78 -29.43
C ARG A 251 -15.13 15.10 -30.68
N ASN A 252 -15.37 15.64 -31.87
CA ASN A 252 -14.78 15.12 -33.09
C ASN A 252 -13.24 15.19 -33.01
N ASN A 253 -12.57 14.15 -33.51
CA ASN A 253 -11.13 13.91 -33.42
C ASN A 253 -10.55 13.85 -31.99
N LYS A 254 -11.38 13.64 -30.96
CA LYS A 254 -10.89 13.36 -29.59
C LYS A 254 -10.69 11.86 -29.39
N PRO A 255 -9.73 11.45 -28.53
CA PRO A 255 -9.53 10.05 -28.18
C PRO A 255 -10.80 9.42 -27.59
N PHE A 256 -10.99 8.14 -27.86
CA PHE A 256 -12.03 7.32 -27.27
C PHE A 256 -11.44 6.39 -26.21
N SER A 257 -12.10 6.32 -25.06
CA SER A 257 -11.69 5.54 -23.88
C SER A 257 -12.92 5.19 -23.05
N ARG A 258 -12.76 4.36 -22.01
CA ARG A 258 -13.82 4.14 -21.02
C ARG A 258 -14.23 5.40 -20.27
N ALA A 259 -13.27 6.28 -19.95
CA ALA A 259 -13.59 7.58 -19.33
C ALA A 259 -14.49 8.42 -20.24
N GLU A 260 -14.20 8.40 -21.54
CA GLU A 260 -15.06 9.07 -22.52
C GLU A 260 -16.42 8.41 -22.70
N LEU A 261 -16.49 7.08 -22.62
CA LEU A 261 -17.75 6.34 -22.67
C LEU A 261 -18.64 6.69 -21.47
N TYR A 262 -18.09 6.81 -20.27
CA TYR A 262 -18.81 7.31 -19.10
C TYR A 262 -19.37 8.73 -19.34
N ALA A 263 -18.55 9.64 -19.87
CA ALA A 263 -18.97 11.01 -20.19
C ALA A 263 -20.04 11.06 -21.29
N ASP A 264 -20.01 10.14 -22.26
CA ASP A 264 -21.06 10.01 -23.26
C ASP A 264 -22.38 9.52 -22.67
N LEU A 265 -22.34 8.50 -21.83
CA LEU A 265 -23.53 7.92 -21.22
C LEU A 265 -24.24 8.92 -20.30
N THR A 266 -23.50 9.65 -19.46
CA THR A 266 -24.08 10.66 -18.55
C THR A 266 -24.60 11.90 -19.28
N ARG A 267 -24.12 12.20 -20.49
CA ARG A 267 -24.71 13.23 -21.37
C ARG A 267 -26.02 12.78 -22.01
N ARG A 268 -26.16 11.47 -22.29
CA ARG A 268 -27.34 10.90 -22.95
C ARG A 268 -28.47 10.57 -21.98
N SER A 269 -28.16 10.34 -20.70
CA SER A 269 -29.11 9.87 -19.70
C SER A 269 -28.82 10.47 -18.33
N SER A 270 -29.88 10.84 -17.60
CA SER A 270 -29.82 11.38 -16.24
C SER A 270 -29.80 10.30 -15.14
N GLU A 271 -29.69 9.03 -15.51
CA GLU A 271 -29.64 7.91 -14.56
C GLU A 271 -28.37 8.01 -13.67
N PRO A 272 -28.51 8.14 -12.34
CA PRO A 272 -27.38 8.45 -11.45
C PRO A 272 -26.36 7.31 -11.35
N TRP A 273 -26.78 6.07 -11.62
CA TRP A 273 -25.91 4.88 -11.57
C TRP A 273 -25.01 4.72 -12.80
N LEU A 274 -25.16 5.59 -13.83
CA LEU A 274 -24.28 5.61 -14.99
C LEU A 274 -22.95 6.29 -14.72
N ALA A 275 -22.89 7.26 -13.80
CA ALA A 275 -21.64 7.95 -13.48
C ALA A 275 -20.61 6.95 -12.91
N TRP A 276 -19.34 7.11 -13.26
CA TRP A 276 -18.28 6.26 -12.71
C TRP A 276 -18.19 6.43 -11.19
N GLN A 277 -18.24 5.31 -10.47
CA GLN A 277 -18.28 5.29 -9.00
C GLN A 277 -16.91 5.23 -8.33
N GLY A 278 -15.84 5.13 -9.13
CA GLY A 278 -14.47 5.23 -8.63
C GLY A 278 -13.65 3.94 -8.65
N CYS A 279 -14.15 2.79 -9.12
CA CYS A 279 -13.33 1.58 -9.19
C CYS A 279 -12.50 1.48 -10.47
N VAL A 280 -11.33 0.85 -10.34
CA VAL A 280 -10.33 0.71 -11.40
C VAL A 280 -9.99 -0.75 -11.69
N GLU A 281 -9.62 -1.02 -12.94
CA GLU A 281 -9.10 -2.31 -13.37
C GLU A 281 -7.72 -2.55 -12.76
N SER A 282 -7.44 -3.80 -12.43
CA SER A 282 -6.10 -4.26 -12.12
C SER A 282 -5.20 -4.02 -13.33
N ARG A 283 -4.00 -3.49 -13.09
CA ARG A 283 -3.02 -3.25 -14.16
C ARG A 283 -2.57 -4.58 -14.78
N PRO A 284 -2.17 -4.61 -16.05
CA PRO A 284 -1.72 -5.85 -16.68
C PRO A 284 -0.27 -6.19 -16.30
N GLY A 285 0.04 -7.49 -16.31
CA GLY A 285 1.38 -8.03 -16.10
C GLY A 285 1.98 -7.70 -14.73
N PRO A 286 3.29 -7.39 -14.66
CA PRO A 286 3.97 -7.13 -13.39
C PRO A 286 3.46 -5.89 -12.66
N PHE A 287 2.89 -4.92 -13.39
CA PHE A 287 2.40 -3.66 -12.80
C PHE A 287 1.21 -3.88 -11.86
N ALA A 288 0.51 -5.01 -11.97
CA ALA A 288 -0.52 -5.37 -10.99
C ALA A 288 0.08 -5.61 -9.59
N LEU A 289 1.34 -6.07 -9.55
CA LEU A 289 2.00 -6.64 -8.37
C LEU A 289 3.10 -5.71 -7.80
N ASP A 290 3.07 -4.44 -8.15
CA ASP A 290 4.04 -3.43 -7.72
C ASP A 290 3.40 -2.02 -7.57
N VAL A 291 4.25 -1.06 -7.22
CA VAL A 291 3.95 0.37 -7.10
C VAL A 291 4.58 1.21 -8.23
N THR A 292 4.85 0.60 -9.39
CA THR A 292 5.45 1.31 -10.53
C THR A 292 4.60 2.55 -10.87
N PRO A 293 5.19 3.76 -10.95
CA PRO A 293 4.44 4.97 -11.22
C PRO A 293 3.71 4.94 -12.59
N PRO A 294 2.47 5.46 -12.65
CA PRO A 294 1.75 5.68 -13.90
C PRO A 294 2.53 6.60 -14.86
N SER A 295 2.63 6.21 -16.14
CA SER A 295 3.39 6.94 -17.15
C SER A 295 2.80 6.79 -18.54
N ASP A 296 2.68 7.89 -19.26
CA ASP A 296 2.27 7.89 -20.68
C ASP A 296 3.27 7.18 -21.60
N ASN A 297 4.54 7.09 -21.21
CA ASN A 297 5.57 6.37 -21.98
C ASN A 297 5.42 4.85 -21.85
N ASN A 298 4.72 4.39 -20.82
CA ASN A 298 4.36 2.99 -20.65
C ASN A 298 2.89 2.88 -20.23
N PRO A 299 1.94 2.99 -21.18
CA PRO A 299 0.52 3.09 -20.87
C PRO A 299 -0.08 1.93 -20.05
N ASP A 300 0.60 0.79 -20.00
CA ASP A 300 0.20 -0.35 -19.17
C ASP A 300 0.45 -0.09 -17.66
N THR A 301 1.13 0.99 -17.28
CA THR A 301 1.23 1.45 -15.88
C THR A 301 0.11 2.41 -15.45
N LEU A 302 -0.64 2.98 -16.41
CA LEU A 302 -1.80 3.83 -16.15
C LEU A 302 -2.98 3.03 -15.59
N PHE A 303 -3.82 3.68 -14.79
CA PHE A 303 -5.04 3.07 -14.26
C PHE A 303 -6.22 3.28 -15.21
N VAL A 304 -7.05 2.26 -15.37
CA VAL A 304 -8.21 2.27 -16.27
C VAL A 304 -9.48 2.19 -15.43
N PRO A 305 -10.50 3.03 -15.66
CA PRO A 305 -11.76 2.90 -14.94
C PRO A 305 -12.42 1.56 -15.30
N MET A 306 -12.93 0.86 -14.28
CA MET A 306 -13.77 -0.32 -14.53
C MET A 306 -14.99 0.10 -15.35
N PHE A 307 -15.38 -0.74 -16.28
CA PHE A 307 -16.61 -0.60 -17.03
C PHE A 307 -17.14 -2.01 -17.31
N GLY A 308 -18.13 -2.43 -16.53
CA GLY A 308 -18.84 -3.69 -16.71
C GLY A 308 -19.73 -3.60 -17.95
N PRO A 309 -19.36 -4.23 -19.08
CA PRO A 309 -20.17 -4.18 -20.29
C PRO A 309 -21.58 -4.74 -20.00
N ALA A 310 -22.58 -4.22 -20.70
CA ALA A 310 -23.94 -4.71 -20.56
C ALA A 310 -23.98 -6.12 -21.15
N GLU A 311 -24.28 -7.08 -20.28
CA GLU A 311 -24.44 -8.46 -20.65
C GLU A 311 -25.79 -8.69 -21.32
N TYR A 312 -25.88 -9.79 -22.05
CA TYR A 312 -27.04 -10.11 -22.85
C TYR A 312 -28.31 -10.29 -22.00
N TYR A 313 -29.47 -10.18 -22.63
CA TYR A 313 -30.75 -10.61 -22.06
C TYR A 313 -31.51 -11.48 -23.07
N ASN A 314 -32.51 -12.20 -22.60
CA ASN A 314 -33.32 -13.08 -23.44
C ASN A 314 -34.65 -12.42 -23.78
N VAL A 315 -35.13 -12.71 -24.99
CA VAL A 315 -36.45 -12.30 -25.47
C VAL A 315 -37.26 -13.50 -25.95
N ASP A 316 -38.59 -13.36 -25.95
CA ASP A 316 -39.48 -14.29 -26.64
C ASP A 316 -39.45 -14.09 -28.16
N SER A 317 -40.23 -14.90 -28.88
CA SER A 317 -40.39 -14.81 -30.34
C SER A 317 -41.00 -13.49 -30.84
N ARG A 318 -41.61 -12.70 -29.94
CA ARG A 318 -42.22 -11.40 -30.22
C ARG A 318 -41.27 -10.24 -29.86
N GLY A 319 -40.09 -10.54 -29.34
CA GLY A 319 -39.09 -9.54 -28.93
C GLY A 319 -39.30 -8.98 -27.52
N ASN A 320 -40.24 -9.51 -26.73
CA ASN A 320 -40.43 -9.09 -25.35
C ASN A 320 -39.33 -9.68 -24.46
N VAL A 321 -38.78 -8.87 -23.55
CA VAL A 321 -37.78 -9.33 -22.59
C VAL A 321 -38.40 -10.35 -21.64
N ILE A 322 -37.81 -11.55 -21.56
CA ILE A 322 -38.30 -12.65 -20.70
C ILE A 322 -37.40 -12.91 -19.49
N SER A 323 -36.10 -12.64 -19.62
CA SER A 323 -35.16 -12.77 -18.51
C SER A 323 -33.89 -11.95 -18.74
N THR A 324 -33.32 -11.48 -17.63
CA THR A 324 -32.02 -10.83 -17.55
C THR A 324 -30.97 -11.80 -17.01
N VAL A 325 -29.71 -11.44 -17.15
CA VAL A 325 -28.58 -12.11 -16.49
C VAL A 325 -27.91 -11.13 -15.53
N LEU A 326 -26.74 -11.52 -15.03
CA LEU A 326 -26.02 -10.87 -13.93
C LEU A 326 -25.87 -9.35 -14.11
N ASN A 327 -25.39 -8.91 -15.27
CA ASN A 327 -25.17 -7.51 -15.57
C ASN A 327 -25.88 -7.07 -16.86
N SER A 328 -27.13 -7.49 -17.08
CA SER A 328 -27.99 -6.85 -18.08
C SER A 328 -28.38 -5.46 -17.57
N TRP A 329 -28.13 -4.41 -18.36
CA TRP A 329 -28.50 -3.04 -17.97
C TRP A 329 -28.74 -2.09 -19.16
N TRP A 330 -28.45 -2.54 -20.38
CA TRP A 330 -28.60 -1.75 -21.59
C TRP A 330 -29.24 -2.59 -22.70
N GLN A 331 -30.04 -1.97 -23.56
CA GLN A 331 -30.68 -2.67 -24.67
C GLN A 331 -29.65 -3.07 -25.75
N ASP A 332 -29.85 -4.24 -26.36
CA ASP A 332 -28.95 -4.82 -27.37
C ASP A 332 -29.52 -4.75 -28.79
N ASP A 333 -28.66 -4.94 -29.80
CA ASP A 333 -29.10 -5.30 -31.15
C ASP A 333 -29.43 -6.80 -31.22
N MET A 334 -30.72 -7.12 -31.28
CA MET A 334 -31.21 -8.49 -31.22
C MET A 334 -30.88 -9.31 -32.48
N SER A 335 -30.42 -8.67 -33.56
CA SER A 335 -29.93 -9.38 -34.76
C SER A 335 -28.57 -10.06 -34.55
N LEU A 336 -27.82 -9.62 -33.53
CA LEU A 336 -26.51 -10.16 -33.20
C LEU A 336 -26.62 -11.42 -32.33
N ALA A 337 -25.60 -12.29 -32.40
CA ALA A 337 -25.41 -13.36 -31.42
C ALA A 337 -25.00 -12.82 -30.05
N TYR A 338 -25.08 -13.65 -29.00
CA TYR A 338 -24.84 -13.24 -27.61
C TYR A 338 -23.47 -12.58 -27.34
N SER A 339 -22.37 -13.16 -27.80
CA SER A 339 -21.03 -12.58 -27.59
C SER A 339 -20.82 -11.25 -28.35
N PRO A 340 -21.21 -11.13 -29.64
CA PRO A 340 -21.22 -9.85 -30.34
C PRO A 340 -22.10 -8.78 -29.69
N ARG A 341 -23.28 -9.10 -29.12
CA ARG A 341 -24.11 -8.12 -28.39
C ARG A 341 -23.37 -7.46 -27.23
N GLN A 342 -22.62 -8.25 -26.46
CA GLN A 342 -21.90 -7.74 -25.29
C GLN A 342 -20.76 -6.79 -25.68
N SER A 343 -20.02 -7.14 -26.75
CA SER A 343 -18.90 -6.33 -27.24
C SER A 343 -19.30 -5.20 -28.20
N ASP A 344 -20.56 -5.12 -28.60
CA ASP A 344 -21.06 -4.09 -29.52
C ASP A 344 -21.16 -2.74 -28.81
N LEU A 345 -20.24 -1.84 -29.16
CA LEU A 345 -20.21 -0.48 -28.63
C LEU A 345 -21.39 0.38 -29.15
N LYS A 346 -21.98 0.05 -30.31
CA LYS A 346 -23.06 0.87 -30.93
C LYS A 346 -24.25 1.03 -30.01
N LYS A 347 -24.56 0.02 -29.19
CA LYS A 347 -25.71 0.05 -28.28
C LYS A 347 -25.67 1.24 -27.33
N TYR A 348 -24.49 1.64 -26.88
CA TYR A 348 -24.29 2.80 -25.99
C TYR A 348 -24.45 4.15 -26.69
N TYR A 349 -24.78 4.17 -27.98
CA TYR A 349 -25.05 5.39 -28.75
C TYR A 349 -26.39 5.39 -29.47
N LEU A 350 -26.92 4.20 -29.78
CA LEU A 350 -28.16 4.02 -30.55
C LEU A 350 -29.33 3.52 -29.70
N ARG A 351 -29.06 2.99 -28.51
CA ARG A 351 -30.05 2.40 -27.62
C ARG A 351 -30.03 3.07 -26.25
N ASP A 352 -30.89 2.59 -25.36
CA ASP A 352 -31.16 3.17 -24.05
C ASP A 352 -31.11 2.09 -22.96
N SER A 353 -31.32 2.50 -21.69
CA SER A 353 -31.43 1.61 -20.55
C SER A 353 -32.44 0.49 -20.80
N LEU A 354 -32.10 -0.72 -20.37
CA LEU A 354 -33.01 -1.87 -20.44
C LEU A 354 -34.27 -1.64 -19.59
N ASP A 355 -34.17 -0.82 -18.53
CA ASP A 355 -35.29 -0.50 -17.64
C ASP A 355 -36.47 0.17 -18.35
N LYS A 356 -36.22 0.82 -19.50
CA LYS A 356 -37.28 1.48 -20.30
C LYS A 356 -38.23 0.50 -20.98
N ILE A 357 -37.80 -0.75 -21.20
CA ILE A 357 -38.60 -1.79 -21.87
C ILE A 357 -38.88 -2.99 -20.96
N TYR A 358 -38.27 -3.04 -19.78
CA TYR A 358 -38.44 -4.09 -18.79
C TYR A 358 -38.18 -3.51 -17.41
N GLY A 359 -39.21 -3.33 -16.58
CA GLY A 359 -39.12 -2.60 -15.29
C GLY A 359 -38.18 -3.19 -14.22
N LYS A 360 -37.42 -4.24 -14.55
CA LYS A 360 -36.33 -4.84 -13.77
C LYS A 360 -35.15 -5.21 -14.69
N GLY A 361 -34.88 -4.34 -15.67
CA GLY A 361 -33.87 -4.53 -16.71
C GLY A 361 -32.48 -4.60 -16.12
N ARG A 362 -32.20 -3.71 -15.18
CA ARG A 362 -30.96 -3.67 -14.41
C ARG A 362 -31.10 -4.51 -13.13
N SER A 363 -30.14 -5.40 -12.90
CA SER A 363 -29.97 -6.06 -11.60
C SER A 363 -29.59 -5.07 -10.50
N GLU A 364 -29.88 -5.40 -9.25
CA GLU A 364 -29.40 -4.61 -8.10
C GLU A 364 -27.86 -4.61 -8.10
N GLY A 365 -27.26 -3.41 -8.04
CA GLY A 365 -25.81 -3.25 -8.21
C GLY A 365 -25.28 -3.46 -9.64
N GLY A 366 -26.17 -3.72 -10.61
CA GLY A 366 -25.86 -3.79 -12.05
C GLY A 366 -25.54 -2.43 -12.66
N GLY A 367 -24.99 -2.43 -13.86
CA GLY A 367 -24.59 -1.22 -14.59
C GLY A 367 -23.12 -1.24 -15.01
N PRO A 368 -22.61 -0.10 -15.51
CA PRO A 368 -21.20 0.02 -15.87
C PRO A 368 -20.28 -0.08 -14.64
N ASN A 369 -20.79 0.18 -13.43
CA ASN A 369 -20.05 0.06 -12.17
C ASN A 369 -20.16 -1.32 -11.50
N TYR A 370 -20.60 -2.36 -12.22
CA TYR A 370 -20.71 -3.71 -11.67
C TYR A 370 -19.42 -4.17 -10.99
N SER A 371 -19.54 -4.81 -9.83
CA SER A 371 -18.43 -5.19 -8.94
C SER A 371 -17.64 -4.05 -8.29
N CYS A 372 -18.11 -2.80 -8.38
CA CYS A 372 -17.62 -1.66 -7.59
C CYS A 372 -18.46 -1.47 -6.33
N THR A 373 -18.26 -2.31 -5.32
CA THR A 373 -19.13 -2.39 -4.14
C THR A 373 -18.62 -1.64 -2.91
N THR A 374 -17.36 -1.18 -2.94
CA THR A 374 -16.72 -0.52 -1.81
C THR A 374 -16.84 1.00 -1.91
N LEU A 375 -16.77 1.67 -0.75
CA LEU A 375 -16.56 3.10 -0.69
C LEU A 375 -15.13 3.49 -1.12
N PRO A 376 -14.90 4.75 -1.53
CA PRO A 376 -13.57 5.23 -1.86
C PRO A 376 -12.56 5.02 -0.73
N LEU A 377 -11.35 4.62 -1.08
CA LEU A 377 -10.22 4.56 -0.16
C LEU A 377 -9.91 5.97 0.38
N THR A 378 -9.37 6.01 1.60
CA THR A 378 -8.86 7.24 2.22
C THR A 378 -7.35 7.30 2.01
N PRO A 379 -6.81 8.31 1.29
CA PRO A 379 -5.39 8.54 1.17
C PRO A 379 -4.72 8.75 2.55
N LEU A 380 -3.40 8.70 2.56
CA LEU A 380 -2.63 8.79 3.79
C LEU A 380 -2.89 10.12 4.53
N THR A 381 -3.54 10.02 5.68
CA THR A 381 -4.07 11.15 6.45
C THR A 381 -3.37 11.24 7.80
N ASP A 382 -2.98 12.45 8.22
CA ASP A 382 -2.38 12.71 9.53
C ASP A 382 -3.43 12.63 10.63
N VAL A 383 -3.38 11.55 11.43
CA VAL A 383 -4.35 11.31 12.49
C VAL A 383 -4.01 12.02 13.80
N THR A 384 -2.91 12.78 13.86
CA THR A 384 -2.63 13.65 15.02
C THR A 384 -3.57 14.85 15.09
N THR A 385 -4.19 15.19 13.97
CA THR A 385 -5.20 16.26 13.88
C THR A 385 -6.59 15.69 14.14
N GLU A 386 -7.44 16.45 14.85
CA GLU A 386 -8.84 16.06 15.09
C GLU A 386 -9.58 15.76 13.78
N GLN A 387 -9.38 16.60 12.76
CA GLN A 387 -9.99 16.44 11.44
C GLN A 387 -9.47 15.19 10.72
N GLY A 388 -8.17 14.90 10.78
CA GLY A 388 -7.61 13.72 10.13
C GLY A 388 -8.04 12.42 10.80
N MET A 389 -8.05 12.38 12.14
CA MET A 389 -8.61 11.25 12.90
C MET A 389 -10.09 11.02 12.54
N LYS A 390 -10.89 12.08 12.53
CA LYS A 390 -12.32 12.02 12.17
C LYS A 390 -12.51 11.50 10.75
N THR A 391 -11.69 11.94 9.80
CA THR A 391 -11.75 11.50 8.39
C THR A 391 -11.58 9.98 8.28
N VAL A 392 -10.53 9.43 8.91
CA VAL A 392 -10.26 7.98 8.90
C VAL A 392 -11.35 7.21 9.63
N GLN A 393 -11.78 7.66 10.81
CA GLN A 393 -12.84 6.99 11.58
C GLN A 393 -14.20 6.98 10.86
N THR A 394 -14.57 8.08 10.20
CA THR A 394 -15.79 8.14 9.39
C THR A 394 -15.73 7.14 8.25
N ALA A 395 -14.59 7.03 7.57
CA ALA A 395 -14.41 6.08 6.48
C ALA A 395 -14.50 4.62 6.96
N ILE A 396 -13.89 4.28 8.11
CA ILE A 396 -14.00 2.96 8.73
C ILE A 396 -15.47 2.63 9.03
N LYS A 397 -16.18 3.52 9.73
CA LYS A 397 -17.58 3.29 10.14
C LYS A 397 -18.53 3.11 8.94
N ALA A 398 -18.22 3.74 7.82
CA ALA A 398 -19.04 3.71 6.61
C ALA A 398 -18.92 2.42 5.77
N MET A 399 -17.96 1.53 6.06
CA MET A 399 -17.78 0.28 5.29
C MET A 399 -19.07 -0.59 5.31
N VAL A 400 -19.40 -1.25 4.20
CA VAL A 400 -20.61 -2.10 4.08
C VAL A 400 -20.28 -3.40 3.35
N PRO A 401 -20.47 -4.58 3.96
CA PRO A 401 -20.00 -5.84 3.38
C PRO A 401 -20.76 -6.20 2.11
N ASN A 402 -20.07 -6.26 0.96
CA ASN A 402 -20.65 -6.63 -0.33
C ASN A 402 -19.56 -7.00 -1.37
N GLY A 403 -19.84 -8.00 -2.21
CA GLY A 403 -18.98 -8.44 -3.29
C GLY A 403 -18.07 -9.62 -2.93
N GLY A 404 -17.18 -9.97 -3.86
CA GLY A 404 -16.16 -11.02 -3.65
C GLY A 404 -14.97 -10.53 -2.82
N THR A 405 -13.90 -11.33 -2.80
CA THR A 405 -12.73 -11.14 -1.92
C THR A 405 -11.45 -11.16 -2.77
N ASN A 406 -10.83 -9.99 -2.96
CA ASN A 406 -9.62 -9.85 -3.76
C ASN A 406 -8.51 -9.18 -2.95
N VAL A 407 -7.91 -9.97 -2.04
CA VAL A 407 -6.81 -9.55 -1.17
C VAL A 407 -5.58 -9.05 -1.95
N PRO A 408 -5.14 -9.65 -3.08
CA PRO A 408 -3.96 -9.12 -3.78
C PRO A 408 -4.18 -7.71 -4.34
N GLU A 409 -5.35 -7.41 -4.91
CA GLU A 409 -5.62 -6.05 -5.40
C GLU A 409 -5.65 -5.05 -4.23
N ALA A 410 -6.25 -5.44 -3.10
CA ALA A 410 -6.32 -4.63 -1.90
C ALA A 410 -4.93 -4.33 -1.30
N MET A 411 -4.08 -5.34 -1.20
CA MET A 411 -2.68 -5.19 -0.75
C MET A 411 -1.89 -4.27 -1.69
N ALA A 412 -2.15 -4.35 -3.01
CA ALA A 412 -1.45 -3.52 -3.97
C ALA A 412 -1.85 -2.04 -3.80
N TRP A 413 -3.13 -1.75 -3.56
CA TRP A 413 -3.60 -0.40 -3.22
C TRP A 413 -3.10 0.08 -1.86
N GLY A 414 -3.09 -0.78 -0.84
CA GLY A 414 -2.51 -0.44 0.47
C GLY A 414 -1.03 -0.11 0.38
N TRP A 415 -0.28 -0.80 -0.46
CA TRP A 415 1.13 -0.46 -0.71
C TRP A 415 1.26 0.87 -1.46
N ARG A 416 0.39 1.16 -2.45
CA ARG A 416 0.40 2.42 -3.20
C ARG A 416 0.07 3.65 -2.36
N THR A 417 -0.74 3.53 -1.31
CA THR A 417 -1.08 4.68 -0.44
C THR A 417 0.06 5.11 0.49
N ILE A 418 1.04 4.24 0.72
CA ILE A 418 2.20 4.51 1.61
C ILE A 418 3.53 4.62 0.84
N VAL A 419 3.50 4.75 -0.48
CA VAL A 419 4.69 5.01 -1.31
C VAL A 419 4.54 6.36 -1.98
N GLN A 420 5.59 7.18 -1.91
CA GLN A 420 5.58 8.49 -2.55
C GLN A 420 5.51 8.36 -4.07
N GLY A 421 4.42 8.85 -4.67
CA GLY A 421 4.26 8.91 -6.11
C GLY A 421 2.80 8.76 -6.52
N ALA A 422 2.48 9.09 -7.77
CA ALA A 422 1.12 8.88 -8.25
C ALA A 422 0.69 7.41 -8.04
N PRO A 423 -0.55 7.16 -7.57
CA PRO A 423 -1.69 8.08 -7.54
C PRO A 423 -1.80 8.99 -6.31
N PHE A 424 -1.05 8.74 -5.23
CA PHE A 424 -1.15 9.44 -3.94
C PHE A 424 0.23 9.94 -3.48
N THR A 425 0.41 11.25 -3.38
CA THR A 425 1.71 11.87 -3.12
C THR A 425 1.97 12.16 -1.64
N GLU A 426 1.05 11.79 -0.76
CA GLU A 426 1.05 12.13 0.67
C GLU A 426 2.13 11.41 1.47
N ALA A 427 2.59 10.25 0.98
CA ALA A 427 3.61 9.45 1.63
C ALA A 427 5.01 10.06 1.51
N ARG A 428 5.80 9.86 2.55
CA ARG A 428 7.23 10.20 2.60
C ARG A 428 8.03 9.37 1.60
N ALA A 429 9.15 9.92 1.14
CA ALA A 429 10.05 9.21 0.24
C ALA A 429 10.56 7.91 0.89
N SER A 430 10.66 6.82 0.13
CA SER A 430 11.19 5.55 0.66
C SER A 430 12.68 5.63 1.05
N THR A 431 13.39 6.66 0.60
CA THR A 431 14.77 6.97 1.01
C THR A 431 14.84 7.72 2.34
N GLU A 432 13.71 8.20 2.86
CA GLU A 432 13.65 8.89 4.14
C GLU A 432 13.87 7.90 5.29
N ARG A 433 15.01 8.03 5.98
CA ARG A 433 15.33 7.21 7.16
C ARG A 433 14.51 7.68 8.36
N GLY A 434 14.09 6.73 9.21
CA GLY A 434 13.27 7.03 10.39
C GLY A 434 11.76 7.09 10.10
N ASN A 435 11.34 6.50 8.99
CA ASN A 435 9.94 6.36 8.62
C ASN A 435 9.61 4.90 8.34
N ASP A 436 8.81 4.30 9.21
CA ASP A 436 8.32 2.93 9.01
C ASP A 436 7.04 2.93 8.17
N LYS A 437 7.04 2.11 7.12
CA LYS A 437 5.90 1.92 6.22
C LYS A 437 5.30 0.56 6.48
N VAL A 438 4.03 0.54 6.89
CA VAL A 438 3.35 -0.69 7.32
C VAL A 438 2.06 -0.89 6.53
N VAL A 439 1.85 -2.09 6.00
CA VAL A 439 0.54 -2.51 5.47
C VAL A 439 -0.04 -3.56 6.40
N ILE A 440 -1.26 -3.33 6.87
CA ILE A 440 -2.02 -4.26 7.71
C ILE A 440 -3.17 -4.80 6.87
N VAL A 441 -3.09 -6.08 6.51
CA VAL A 441 -4.12 -6.78 5.74
C VAL A 441 -4.97 -7.62 6.68
N LEU A 442 -6.29 -7.40 6.67
CA LEU A 442 -7.23 -8.24 7.41
C LEU A 442 -8.27 -8.81 6.45
N THR A 443 -8.53 -10.12 6.56
CA THR A 443 -9.56 -10.82 5.79
C THR A 443 -10.14 -11.99 6.56
N ASP A 444 -11.41 -12.31 6.31
CA ASP A 444 -12.13 -13.42 6.94
C ASP A 444 -12.26 -14.66 6.05
N GLY A 445 -11.60 -14.64 4.88
CA GLY A 445 -11.90 -15.62 3.83
C GLY A 445 -10.79 -15.82 2.82
N ALA A 446 -10.96 -16.88 2.03
CA ALA A 446 -10.14 -17.15 0.87
C ALA A 446 -10.41 -16.13 -0.25
N ASN A 447 -9.40 -15.90 -1.11
CA ASN A 447 -9.60 -15.12 -2.31
C ASN A 447 -10.66 -15.76 -3.22
N THR A 448 -11.61 -14.95 -3.71
CA THR A 448 -12.71 -15.41 -4.56
C THR A 448 -12.74 -14.69 -5.91
N TYR A 449 -12.90 -15.49 -6.95
CA TYR A 449 -13.31 -15.07 -8.27
C TYR A 449 -14.28 -16.13 -8.78
N TYR A 450 -15.35 -15.70 -9.45
CA TYR A 450 -16.45 -16.61 -9.75
C TYR A 450 -16.50 -16.94 -11.24
N LYS A 451 -16.60 -18.24 -11.54
CA LYS A 451 -17.00 -18.76 -12.85
C LYS A 451 -18.43 -18.32 -13.12
N TYR A 452 -18.77 -18.02 -14.38
CA TYR A 452 -20.02 -17.35 -14.75
C TYR A 452 -21.30 -18.06 -14.26
N ASP A 453 -21.31 -19.39 -14.22
CA ASP A 453 -22.42 -20.23 -13.73
C ASP A 453 -22.32 -20.59 -12.24
N GLY A 454 -21.46 -19.87 -11.50
CA GLY A 454 -21.04 -20.22 -10.15
C GLY A 454 -21.82 -19.57 -9.00
N LEU A 455 -22.71 -18.60 -9.26
CA LEU A 455 -23.56 -17.99 -8.21
C LEU A 455 -25.05 -18.10 -8.55
N ALA A 456 -25.87 -18.14 -7.50
CA ALA A 456 -27.33 -18.12 -7.65
C ALA A 456 -27.78 -16.90 -8.47
N GLY A 457 -28.67 -17.13 -9.45
CA GLY A 457 -29.15 -16.10 -10.37
C GLY A 457 -28.34 -15.92 -11.65
N SER A 458 -27.23 -16.66 -11.84
CA SER A 458 -26.55 -16.71 -13.13
C SER A 458 -27.37 -17.49 -14.16
N GLY A 459 -27.59 -16.89 -15.33
CA GLY A 459 -27.99 -17.64 -16.53
C GLY A 459 -26.81 -18.45 -17.10
N PRO A 460 -27.05 -19.29 -18.13
CA PRO A 460 -25.97 -19.96 -18.84
C PRO A 460 -24.97 -18.95 -19.42
N ASP A 461 -23.69 -19.30 -19.53
CA ASP A 461 -22.71 -18.41 -20.17
C ASP A 461 -22.82 -18.45 -21.70
N ARG A 462 -23.80 -17.73 -22.26
CA ARG A 462 -24.02 -17.69 -23.71
C ARG A 462 -23.07 -16.75 -24.44
N ALA A 463 -22.44 -15.81 -23.72
CA ALA A 463 -21.49 -14.85 -24.29
C ALA A 463 -20.03 -15.37 -24.25
N GLY A 464 -19.77 -16.45 -23.52
CA GLY A 464 -18.44 -17.05 -23.37
C GLY A 464 -17.52 -16.21 -22.49
N ASN A 465 -18.05 -15.64 -21.41
CA ASN A 465 -17.31 -14.78 -20.48
C ASN A 465 -16.40 -15.56 -19.52
N LEU A 466 -16.73 -16.82 -19.22
CA LEU A 466 -16.04 -17.78 -18.35
C LEU A 466 -15.95 -17.37 -16.86
N SER A 467 -16.14 -16.09 -16.54
CA SER A 467 -16.22 -15.55 -15.20
C SER A 467 -17.18 -14.38 -15.12
N TYR A 468 -17.46 -13.95 -13.90
CA TYR A 468 -18.06 -12.65 -13.62
C TYR A 468 -17.09 -11.53 -14.00
N TYR A 469 -17.63 -10.36 -14.33
CA TYR A 469 -16.83 -9.15 -14.47
C TYR A 469 -16.43 -8.61 -13.08
N SER A 470 -15.14 -8.36 -12.89
CA SER A 470 -14.57 -7.73 -11.70
C SER A 470 -13.27 -7.03 -12.10
N THR A 471 -12.41 -6.63 -11.15
CA THR A 471 -11.19 -5.83 -11.42
C THR A 471 -10.18 -6.48 -12.38
N HIS A 472 -10.27 -7.78 -12.64
CA HIS A 472 -9.42 -8.47 -13.63
C HIS A 472 -10.09 -8.64 -15.00
N GLY A 473 -11.28 -8.05 -15.20
CA GLY A 473 -12.10 -8.23 -16.40
C GLY A 473 -12.70 -9.63 -16.51
N TYR A 474 -13.16 -10.00 -17.71
CA TYR A 474 -13.59 -11.37 -17.97
C TYR A 474 -12.38 -12.28 -18.22
N THR A 475 -12.37 -13.47 -17.61
CA THR A 475 -11.27 -14.44 -17.75
C THR A 475 -11.12 -15.01 -19.17
N ALA A 476 -12.17 -14.89 -20.00
CA ALA A 476 -12.12 -15.17 -21.43
C ALA A 476 -11.32 -14.15 -22.26
N ARG A 477 -11.05 -12.95 -21.71
CA ARG A 477 -10.39 -11.86 -22.44
C ARG A 477 -8.89 -11.88 -22.20
N ILE A 478 -8.15 -12.23 -23.26
CA ILE A 478 -6.69 -12.12 -23.27
C ILE A 478 -6.33 -10.67 -23.55
N THR A 479 -5.63 -10.03 -22.61
CA THR A 479 -5.19 -8.64 -22.75
C THR A 479 -4.16 -8.53 -23.88
N LYS A 480 -4.29 -7.51 -24.72
CA LYS A 480 -3.35 -7.26 -25.83
C LYS A 480 -1.91 -7.19 -25.31
N LYS A 481 -0.96 -7.82 -26.03
CA LYS A 481 0.46 -8.01 -25.66
C LYS A 481 0.74 -9.11 -24.63
N TYR A 482 -0.28 -9.78 -24.08
CA TYR A 482 -0.12 -10.86 -23.11
C TYR A 482 -0.65 -12.18 -23.68
N SER A 483 -0.21 -13.30 -23.10
CA SER A 483 -0.62 -14.65 -23.51
C SER A 483 -1.86 -15.18 -22.79
N GLN A 484 -2.32 -14.48 -21.75
CA GLN A 484 -3.40 -14.92 -20.86
C GLN A 484 -4.18 -13.73 -20.29
N SER A 485 -5.38 -13.98 -19.75
CA SER A 485 -6.20 -12.97 -19.09
C SER A 485 -5.55 -12.47 -17.79
N ARG A 486 -5.88 -11.24 -17.38
CA ARG A 486 -5.20 -10.54 -16.28
C ARG A 486 -5.07 -11.34 -15.00
N LEU A 487 -6.11 -12.10 -14.64
CA LEU A 487 -6.12 -12.94 -13.44
C LEU A 487 -4.95 -13.94 -13.40
N PHE A 488 -4.56 -14.49 -14.54
CA PHE A 488 -3.51 -15.52 -14.63
C PHE A 488 -2.12 -14.95 -14.90
N GLN A 489 -2.02 -13.71 -15.37
CA GLN A 489 -0.73 -13.03 -15.56
C GLN A 489 0.06 -13.02 -14.25
N GLU A 490 1.37 -13.28 -14.34
CA GLU A 490 2.31 -13.34 -13.21
C GLU A 490 2.01 -14.39 -12.11
N SER A 491 0.97 -15.22 -12.27
CA SER A 491 0.56 -16.18 -11.24
C SER A 491 1.34 -17.50 -11.28
N GLY A 492 1.88 -17.89 -12.44
CA GLY A 492 2.46 -19.22 -12.66
C GLY A 492 1.46 -20.38 -12.63
N VAL A 493 0.16 -20.09 -12.50
CA VAL A 493 -0.92 -21.08 -12.45
C VAL A 493 -1.43 -21.37 -13.86
N SER A 494 -1.51 -22.65 -14.24
CA SER A 494 -2.09 -23.05 -15.53
C SER A 494 -3.55 -22.61 -15.64
N VAL A 495 -3.90 -22.04 -16.80
CA VAL A 495 -5.24 -21.51 -17.06
C VAL A 495 -6.28 -22.63 -17.05
N SER A 496 -7.27 -22.51 -16.17
CA SER A 496 -8.47 -23.34 -16.15
C SER A 496 -9.66 -22.54 -15.62
N GLN A 497 -10.84 -22.76 -16.20
CA GLN A 497 -12.02 -21.92 -16.00
C GLN A 497 -12.90 -22.46 -14.87
N ASN A 498 -12.38 -22.39 -13.63
CA ASN A 498 -13.09 -22.82 -12.43
C ASN A 498 -12.63 -22.03 -11.20
N ASN A 499 -13.52 -21.93 -10.20
CA ASN A 499 -13.30 -21.14 -8.99
C ASN A 499 -12.01 -21.53 -8.26
N THR A 500 -11.71 -22.82 -8.14
CA THR A 500 -10.49 -23.31 -7.46
C THR A 500 -9.22 -22.79 -8.14
N THR A 501 -9.19 -22.77 -9.47
CA THR A 501 -8.04 -22.31 -10.24
C THR A 501 -7.91 -20.79 -10.18
N TYR A 502 -9.03 -20.08 -10.17
CA TYR A 502 -9.05 -18.63 -9.96
C TYR A 502 -8.52 -18.25 -8.56
N THR A 503 -8.96 -18.93 -7.50
CA THR A 503 -8.45 -18.73 -6.14
C THR A 503 -6.94 -19.01 -6.08
N LYS A 504 -6.45 -20.09 -6.71
CA LYS A 504 -5.01 -20.37 -6.80
C LYS A 504 -4.23 -19.24 -7.49
N ALA A 505 -4.76 -18.69 -8.59
CA ALA A 505 -4.12 -17.59 -9.31
C ALA A 505 -4.04 -16.30 -8.45
N LEU A 506 -5.12 -15.96 -7.73
CA LEU A 506 -5.12 -14.84 -6.77
C LEU A 506 -4.13 -15.07 -5.63
N ASN A 507 -4.10 -16.28 -5.06
CA ASN A 507 -3.18 -16.63 -3.97
C ASN A 507 -1.71 -16.51 -4.41
N ALA A 508 -1.38 -16.98 -5.62
CA ALA A 508 -0.03 -16.87 -6.16
C ALA A 508 0.38 -15.40 -6.41
N ARG A 509 -0.54 -14.58 -6.92
CA ARG A 509 -0.34 -13.13 -7.09
C ARG A 509 -0.14 -12.43 -5.75
N PHE A 510 -0.92 -12.79 -4.73
CA PHE A 510 -0.76 -12.24 -3.38
C PHE A 510 0.60 -12.58 -2.78
N ALA A 511 1.05 -13.84 -2.89
CA ALA A 511 2.37 -14.24 -2.42
C ALA A 511 3.50 -13.41 -3.08
N LYS A 512 3.47 -13.28 -4.42
CA LYS A 512 4.45 -12.47 -5.18
C LYS A 512 4.43 -10.99 -4.77
N LEU A 513 3.24 -10.43 -4.56
CA LEU A 513 3.08 -9.05 -4.10
C LEU A 513 3.66 -8.84 -2.69
N CYS A 514 3.45 -9.79 -1.78
CA CYS A 514 4.05 -9.73 -0.44
C CYS A 514 5.57 -9.77 -0.49
N ASP A 515 6.14 -10.61 -1.35
CA ASP A 515 7.59 -10.69 -1.53
C ASP A 515 8.16 -9.38 -2.11
N ASN A 516 7.48 -8.80 -3.10
CA ASN A 516 7.85 -7.48 -3.65
C ASN A 516 7.77 -6.36 -2.59
N ALA A 517 6.71 -6.34 -1.78
CA ALA A 517 6.55 -5.34 -0.71
C ALA A 517 7.64 -5.47 0.36
N LYS A 518 7.93 -6.69 0.83
CA LYS A 518 9.01 -6.96 1.79
C LYS A 518 10.38 -6.58 1.22
N ALA A 519 10.64 -6.87 -0.06
CA ALA A 519 11.87 -6.46 -0.75
C ALA A 519 12.02 -4.93 -0.83
N ALA A 520 10.90 -4.20 -0.84
CA ALA A 520 10.87 -2.74 -0.76
C ALA A 520 10.90 -2.20 0.69
N ASN A 521 11.25 -3.03 1.67
CA ASN A 521 11.30 -2.69 3.11
C ASN A 521 9.96 -2.28 3.73
N ILE A 522 8.84 -2.72 3.15
CA ILE A 522 7.51 -2.55 3.74
C ILE A 522 7.26 -3.64 4.77
N ILE A 523 6.82 -3.24 5.96
CA ILE A 523 6.40 -4.18 7.00
C ILE A 523 4.98 -4.63 6.67
N VAL A 524 4.80 -5.92 6.43
CA VAL A 524 3.49 -6.52 6.15
C VAL A 524 2.99 -7.23 7.40
N MET A 525 1.84 -6.79 7.91
CA MET A 525 1.12 -7.42 9.02
C MET A 525 -0.16 -8.03 8.46
N THR A 526 -0.53 -9.22 8.92
CA THR A 526 -1.72 -9.91 8.40
C THR A 526 -2.58 -10.48 9.52
N VAL A 527 -3.90 -10.34 9.41
CA VAL A 527 -4.88 -10.89 10.36
C VAL A 527 -5.86 -11.77 9.60
N ALA A 528 -5.93 -13.04 9.99
CA ALA A 528 -7.01 -13.94 9.61
C ALA A 528 -8.14 -13.80 10.64
N LEU A 529 -9.38 -13.58 10.17
CA LEU A 529 -10.56 -13.46 11.04
C LEU A 529 -11.45 -14.70 10.91
N ASP A 530 -11.67 -15.40 12.03
CA ASP A 530 -12.56 -16.57 12.14
C ASP A 530 -12.27 -17.70 11.14
N LEU A 531 -10.99 -17.89 10.78
CA LEU A 531 -10.54 -19.01 9.94
C LEU A 531 -10.15 -20.23 10.80
N ASN A 532 -10.62 -21.40 10.40
CA ASN A 532 -10.42 -22.65 11.10
C ASN A 532 -9.28 -23.48 10.48
N GLU A 533 -8.23 -23.75 11.26
CA GLU A 533 -7.10 -24.58 10.83
C GLU A 533 -7.48 -26.03 10.50
N ALA A 534 -8.61 -26.53 11.00
CA ALA A 534 -9.13 -27.86 10.65
C ALA A 534 -9.75 -27.92 9.25
N ASN A 535 -10.17 -26.78 8.68
CA ASN A 535 -10.68 -26.72 7.32
C ASN A 535 -9.51 -26.52 6.35
N SER A 536 -9.24 -27.48 5.47
CA SER A 536 -8.09 -27.42 4.56
C SER A 536 -8.02 -26.17 3.67
N THR A 537 -9.16 -25.62 3.24
CA THR A 537 -9.21 -24.39 2.44
C THR A 537 -8.91 -23.16 3.28
N GLU A 538 -9.51 -23.06 4.47
CA GLU A 538 -9.26 -21.95 5.40
C GLU A 538 -7.81 -22.02 5.95
N LYS A 539 -7.28 -23.22 6.20
CA LYS A 539 -5.88 -23.45 6.55
C LYS A 539 -4.92 -22.97 5.46
N ALA A 540 -5.20 -23.25 4.19
CA ALA A 540 -4.36 -22.76 3.10
C ALA A 540 -4.33 -21.22 3.05
N GLN A 541 -5.44 -20.56 3.40
CA GLN A 541 -5.50 -19.10 3.53
C GLN A 541 -4.72 -18.59 4.75
N ILE A 542 -4.84 -19.25 5.90
CA ILE A 542 -4.03 -18.98 7.10
C ILE A 542 -2.54 -19.07 6.79
N ASP A 543 -2.11 -20.16 6.14
CA ASP A 543 -0.72 -20.40 5.79
C ASP A 543 -0.21 -19.34 4.79
N LEU A 544 -1.05 -18.92 3.84
CA LEU A 544 -0.75 -17.85 2.89
C LEU A 544 -0.56 -16.49 3.59
N LEU A 545 -1.47 -16.09 4.47
CA LEU A 545 -1.37 -14.85 5.25
C LEU A 545 -0.13 -14.88 6.15
N ARG A 546 0.10 -15.99 6.84
CA ARG A 546 1.29 -16.18 7.69
C ARG A 546 2.60 -16.06 6.89
N SER A 547 2.66 -16.64 5.70
CA SER A 547 3.83 -16.54 4.81
C SER A 547 4.05 -15.11 4.26
N CYS A 548 2.96 -14.40 3.98
CA CYS A 548 3.00 -13.01 3.54
C CYS A 548 3.57 -12.08 4.62
N SER A 549 3.22 -12.32 5.89
CA SER A 549 3.62 -11.47 7.00
C SER A 549 5.13 -11.36 7.20
N SER A 550 5.55 -10.16 7.58
CA SER A 550 6.91 -9.84 8.00
C SER A 550 7.21 -10.41 9.38
N ASN A 551 8.50 -10.41 9.75
CA ASN A 551 8.90 -10.69 11.11
C ASN A 551 8.95 -9.39 11.90
N SER A 552 8.62 -9.45 13.19
CA SER A 552 8.81 -8.35 14.12
C SER A 552 10.28 -7.96 14.20
N ARG A 553 10.54 -6.67 14.34
CA ARG A 553 11.90 -6.15 14.58
C ARG A 553 12.24 -6.10 16.08
N VAL A 554 11.25 -6.25 16.95
CA VAL A 554 11.35 -5.98 18.39
C VAL A 554 10.94 -7.18 19.25
N ARG A 555 9.97 -7.98 18.80
CA ARG A 555 9.42 -9.13 19.52
C ARG A 555 10.11 -10.43 19.09
N MET A 556 10.53 -11.21 20.07
CA MET A 556 11.11 -12.54 19.89
C MET A 556 10.20 -13.60 20.50
N GLU A 557 9.98 -14.70 19.78
CA GLU A 557 9.23 -15.89 20.22
C GLU A 557 10.11 -17.12 20.02
N GLY A 558 10.42 -17.84 21.11
CA GLY A 558 11.29 -19.03 21.04
C GLY A 558 12.69 -18.75 20.47
N GLY A 559 13.23 -17.55 20.73
CA GLY A 559 14.56 -17.13 20.24
C GLY A 559 14.61 -16.74 18.76
N LYS A 560 13.46 -16.63 18.09
CA LYS A 560 13.35 -16.13 16.70
C LYS A 560 12.45 -14.90 16.65
N PRO A 561 12.64 -13.99 15.69
CA PRO A 561 11.72 -12.88 15.47
C PRO A 561 10.29 -13.39 15.31
N ALA A 562 9.37 -12.84 16.11
CA ALA A 562 7.96 -13.22 16.08
C ALA A 562 7.35 -12.91 14.71
N LYS A 563 6.39 -13.71 14.25
CA LYS A 563 5.67 -13.42 13.02
C LYS A 563 4.59 -12.37 13.26
N LEU A 564 4.47 -11.40 12.34
CA LEU A 564 3.43 -10.37 12.36
C LEU A 564 2.12 -10.90 11.75
N PHE A 565 1.70 -12.06 12.24
CA PHE A 565 0.51 -12.77 11.81
C PHE A 565 -0.34 -13.13 13.03
N TRP A 566 -1.65 -12.90 12.92
CA TRP A 566 -2.63 -13.27 13.93
C TRP A 566 -3.77 -14.05 13.29
N ASN A 567 -4.14 -15.17 13.89
CA ASN A 567 -5.39 -15.88 13.58
C ASN A 567 -6.38 -15.57 14.72
N SER A 568 -7.25 -14.59 14.51
CA SER A 568 -8.15 -14.06 15.53
C SER A 568 -9.56 -14.59 15.35
N THR A 569 -10.27 -14.77 16.44
CA THR A 569 -11.73 -14.91 16.42
C THR A 569 -12.42 -13.54 16.54
N GLY A 570 -13.71 -13.47 16.26
CA GLY A 570 -14.53 -12.28 16.50
C GLY A 570 -14.49 -11.79 17.96
N GLY A 571 -14.41 -12.71 18.93
CA GLY A 571 -14.30 -12.38 20.36
C GLY A 571 -12.95 -11.78 20.78
N GLU A 572 -11.88 -12.05 20.03
CA GLU A 572 -10.50 -11.65 20.37
C GLU A 572 -9.96 -10.52 19.48
N LEU A 573 -10.77 -10.03 18.55
CA LEU A 573 -10.31 -9.10 17.52
C LEU A 573 -9.80 -7.77 18.10
N SER A 574 -10.47 -7.24 19.13
CA SER A 574 -10.01 -6.02 19.80
C SER A 574 -8.65 -6.21 20.47
N GLU A 575 -8.40 -7.38 21.07
CA GLU A 575 -7.09 -7.71 21.66
C GLU A 575 -6.00 -7.87 20.58
N THR A 576 -6.33 -8.48 19.43
CA THR A 576 -5.42 -8.55 18.29
C THR A 576 -5.01 -7.15 17.81
N PHE A 577 -5.97 -6.22 17.67
CA PHE A 577 -5.66 -4.84 17.28
C PHE A 577 -4.86 -4.08 18.36
N ARG A 578 -5.06 -4.39 19.65
CA ARG A 578 -4.21 -3.88 20.72
C ARG A 578 -2.76 -4.34 20.58
N GLN A 579 -2.53 -5.63 20.30
CA GLN A 579 -1.18 -6.17 20.06
C GLN A 579 -0.52 -5.58 18.81
N ILE A 580 -1.30 -5.32 17.76
CA ILE A 580 -0.82 -4.60 16.57
C ILE A 580 -0.42 -3.16 16.96
N GLY A 581 -1.26 -2.47 17.74
CA GLY A 581 -0.93 -1.14 18.28
C GLY A 581 0.39 -1.15 19.05
N ASP A 582 0.57 -2.10 19.98
CA ASP A 582 1.81 -2.25 20.75
C ASP A 582 3.03 -2.48 19.84
N GLU A 583 2.89 -3.31 18.79
CA GLU A 583 3.94 -3.54 17.79
C GLU A 583 4.31 -2.25 17.04
N LEU A 584 3.30 -1.50 16.55
CA LEU A 584 3.51 -0.22 15.86
C LEU A 584 4.15 0.83 16.77
N SER A 585 3.76 0.87 18.04
CA SER A 585 4.35 1.77 19.04
C SER A 585 5.81 1.42 19.31
N ASN A 586 6.15 0.13 19.40
CA ASN A 586 7.52 -0.32 19.65
C ASN A 586 8.43 -0.08 18.44
N LEU A 587 7.93 -0.16 17.21
CA LEU A 587 8.70 0.25 16.02
C LEU A 587 9.15 1.71 16.09
N ARG A 588 8.43 2.55 16.84
CA ARG A 588 8.77 3.97 17.04
C ARG A 588 9.72 4.19 18.22
N LEU A 589 10.13 3.14 18.92
CA LEU A 589 11.11 3.17 20.01
C LEU A 589 12.37 2.45 19.52
N VAL A 590 13.13 3.07 18.62
CA VAL A 590 14.41 2.48 18.18
C VAL A 590 15.54 3.04 19.03
N ASP A 591 16.27 2.12 19.65
CA ASP A 591 17.53 2.31 20.41
C ASP A 591 18.71 2.72 19.50
#